data_AF-A0A4Q9GYV9-F1
#
_entry.id   AF-A0A4Q9GYV9-F1
#
_cell.length_a   1.000
_cell.length_b   1.000
_cell.length_c   1.000
_cell.angle_alpha   90.00
_cell.angle_beta   90.00
_cell.angle_gamma   90.00
#
_symmetry.space_group_name_H-M   'P 1'
#
loop_
_entity.id
_entity.type
_entity.pdbx_description
1 polymer ?
#
loop_
_entity_poly.entity_id
_entity_poly.type
_entity_poly.pdbx_seq_one_letter_code
_entity_poly.pdbx_strand_id
1 'polypeptide(L)'
;MASTRDRAALAALLVALPIGGVGYGLAAAVPEPTGVVALVTSSAPNVDVSANQFCTGVLVTPREVLTARHCLEGRDPTRVDAILDADNLCSTGPIDGERVGVLRATPLPGGVDAVLLELERPRRPHSPVRSVQVAPSTFEAWGWGAESLGGASSCGVQRKPLRTEPVERCAAELALQPAGDYLCAVPTGGRNTCVGDSGGPVFAWRAGERMLVGITLAGRGCAPSDVGLYLRY
;
A
#
# COMPACT_ATOMS: atom_id res chain seq x y z
N MET A 1 84.77 35.19 -36.28
CA MET A 1 84.33 36.11 -35.21
C MET A 1 83.02 36.75 -35.64
N ALA A 2 82.01 36.76 -34.75
CA ALA A 2 80.67 37.37 -34.85
C ALA A 2 79.72 36.80 -35.93
N SER A 3 78.62 36.10 -35.61
CA SER A 3 77.40 36.43 -34.83
C SER A 3 76.23 36.82 -35.75
N THR A 4 75.00 36.52 -35.29
CA THR A 4 73.64 36.77 -35.85
C THR A 4 73.08 35.61 -36.68
N ARG A 5 71.85 35.10 -36.47
CA ARG A 5 70.67 35.45 -35.67
C ARG A 5 69.87 34.15 -35.52
N ASP A 6 69.36 33.84 -34.33
CA ASP A 6 68.25 32.88 -34.21
C ASP A 6 67.09 33.48 -33.42
N ARG A 7 65.90 33.25 -33.97
CA ARG A 7 64.63 33.88 -33.64
C ARG A 7 64.09 33.32 -32.31
N ALA A 8 63.73 34.21 -31.39
CA ALA A 8 62.94 33.84 -30.22
C ALA A 8 61.51 33.46 -30.62
N ALA A 9 61.10 32.23 -30.33
CA ALA A 9 59.72 31.78 -30.39
C ALA A 9 59.05 32.03 -29.04
N LEU A 10 57.94 32.78 -29.02
CA LEU A 10 57.06 32.89 -27.86
C LEU A 10 56.28 31.58 -27.68
N ALA A 11 56.47 30.89 -26.55
CA ALA A 11 55.60 29.81 -26.10
C ALA A 11 54.44 30.40 -25.28
N ALA A 12 53.20 30.21 -25.76
CA ALA A 12 51.99 30.53 -25.00
C ALA A 12 51.68 29.38 -24.04
N LEU A 13 51.70 29.66 -22.74
CA LEU A 13 51.36 28.72 -21.68
C LEU A 13 49.82 28.67 -21.54
N LEU A 14 49.18 27.61 -22.04
CA LEU A 14 47.76 27.34 -21.82
C LEU A 14 47.57 26.72 -20.42
N VAL A 15 47.03 27.50 -19.49
CA VAL A 15 46.57 26.99 -18.19
C VAL A 15 45.16 26.43 -18.37
N ALA A 16 45.04 25.10 -18.34
CA ALA A 16 43.75 24.42 -18.32
C ALA A 16 43.14 24.51 -16.91
N LEU A 17 42.00 25.21 -16.80
CA LEU A 17 41.18 25.19 -15.58
C LEU A 17 40.31 23.93 -15.57
N PRO A 18 40.21 23.19 -14.45
CA PRO A 18 39.31 22.05 -14.37
C PRO A 18 37.86 22.54 -14.40
N ILE A 19 37.10 22.08 -15.38
CA ILE A 19 35.65 22.25 -15.42
C ILE A 19 35.08 21.33 -14.33
N GLY A 20 34.75 21.92 -13.18
CA GLY A 20 34.01 21.23 -12.13
C GLY A 20 32.63 20.85 -12.64
N GLY A 21 32.47 19.60 -13.06
CA GLY A 21 31.17 19.02 -13.36
C GLY A 21 30.34 18.95 -12.09
N VAL A 22 29.29 19.76 -12.01
CA VAL A 22 28.23 19.59 -11.02
C VAL A 22 27.48 18.32 -11.41
N GLY A 23 27.87 17.20 -10.81
CA GLY A 23 27.09 15.97 -10.87
C GLY A 23 25.78 16.21 -10.14
N TYR A 24 24.70 16.44 -10.89
CA TYR A 24 23.35 16.26 -10.38
C TYR A 24 23.22 14.78 -10.04
N GLY A 25 23.47 14.44 -8.77
CA GLY A 25 23.11 13.14 -8.23
C GLY A 25 21.63 12.93 -8.53
N LEU A 26 21.31 11.84 -9.22
CA LEU A 26 19.95 11.36 -9.32
C LEU A 26 19.48 11.15 -7.88
N ALA A 27 18.68 12.09 -7.36
CA ALA A 27 17.95 11.86 -6.14
C ALA A 27 17.20 10.54 -6.35
N ALA A 28 17.47 9.54 -5.50
CA ALA A 28 16.69 8.33 -5.51
C ALA A 28 15.21 8.74 -5.48
N ALA A 29 14.43 8.31 -6.49
CA ALA A 29 13.02 8.60 -6.51
C ALA A 29 12.44 8.14 -5.17
N VAL A 30 11.87 9.08 -4.40
CA VAL A 30 11.12 8.72 -3.20
C VAL A 30 10.08 7.71 -3.67
N PRO A 31 10.01 6.51 -3.08
CA PRO A 31 9.01 5.52 -3.47
C PRO A 31 7.64 6.19 -3.46
N GLU A 32 6.93 6.14 -4.58
CA GLU A 32 5.57 6.69 -4.65
C GLU A 32 4.73 6.08 -3.53
N PRO A 33 4.05 6.89 -2.71
CA PRO A 33 3.28 6.38 -1.59
C PRO A 33 2.33 5.30 -2.09
N THR A 34 2.32 4.17 -1.39
CA THR A 34 1.61 2.98 -1.84
C THR A 34 0.10 3.17 -1.77
N GLY A 35 -0.34 4.14 -0.97
CA GLY A 35 -1.73 4.36 -0.60
C GLY A 35 -2.25 3.32 0.40
N VAL A 36 -1.45 2.32 0.77
CA VAL A 36 -1.85 1.30 1.75
C VAL A 36 -1.81 1.91 3.15
N VAL A 37 -2.86 1.67 3.94
CA VAL A 37 -3.07 2.25 5.26
C VAL A 37 -3.24 1.14 6.29
N ALA A 38 -2.50 1.19 7.39
CA ALA A 38 -2.78 0.32 8.53
C ALA A 38 -3.82 1.00 9.43
N LEU A 39 -4.87 0.26 9.81
CA LEU A 39 -5.88 0.72 10.76
C LEU A 39 -5.57 0.13 12.14
N VAL A 40 -5.37 1.00 13.11
CA VAL A 40 -5.00 0.65 14.49
C VAL A 40 -6.01 1.26 15.47
N THR A 41 -6.09 0.70 16.67
CA THR A 41 -6.86 1.33 17.75
C THR A 41 -6.19 2.65 18.16
N SER A 42 -6.97 3.70 18.44
CA SER A 42 -6.39 5.00 18.81
C SER A 42 -5.67 4.98 20.17
N SER A 43 -5.91 3.97 21.00
CA SER A 43 -5.15 3.72 22.23
C SER A 43 -3.78 3.07 21.99
N ALA A 44 -3.45 2.67 20.76
CA ALA A 44 -2.18 2.05 20.44
C ALA A 44 -1.02 2.99 20.80
N PRO A 45 0.10 2.48 21.36
CA PRO A 45 1.32 3.26 21.53
C PRO A 45 1.85 3.75 20.17
N ASN A 46 2.65 4.83 20.15
CA ASN A 46 3.32 5.30 18.92
C ASN A 46 4.61 4.52 18.58
N VAL A 47 4.86 3.44 19.30
CA VAL A 47 5.95 2.49 19.10
C VAL A 47 5.31 1.12 18.96
N ASP A 48 5.83 0.28 18.08
CA ASP A 48 5.29 -1.06 17.81
C ASP A 48 3.75 -1.12 17.73
N VAL A 49 3.17 -0.45 16.74
CA VAL A 49 1.71 -0.44 16.51
C VAL A 49 1.19 -1.74 15.94
N SER A 50 2.07 -2.67 15.55
CA SER A 50 1.72 -3.93 14.89
C SER A 50 0.69 -4.75 15.66
N ALA A 51 0.83 -4.84 16.98
CA ALA A 51 -0.08 -5.58 17.85
C ALA A 51 -1.49 -4.97 17.96
N ASN A 52 -1.65 -3.71 17.55
CA ASN A 52 -2.93 -2.99 17.56
C ASN A 52 -3.53 -2.82 16.17
N GLN A 53 -2.80 -3.24 15.13
CA GLN A 53 -3.29 -3.25 13.77
C GLN A 53 -4.36 -4.35 13.64
N PHE A 54 -5.54 -3.97 13.15
CA PHE A 54 -6.67 -4.89 13.06
C PHE A 54 -7.24 -5.00 11.65
N CYS A 55 -7.04 -4.00 10.80
CA CYS A 55 -7.43 -3.99 9.40
C CYS A 55 -6.47 -3.15 8.57
N THR A 56 -6.59 -3.28 7.26
CA THR A 56 -5.88 -2.47 6.27
C THR A 56 -6.90 -1.61 5.51
N GLY A 57 -6.46 -0.54 4.88
CA GLY A 57 -7.25 0.30 4.01
C GLY A 57 -6.42 0.85 2.85
N VAL A 58 -7.06 1.63 1.99
CA VAL A 58 -6.41 2.34 0.90
C VAL A 58 -6.85 3.80 0.84
N LEU A 59 -5.88 4.72 0.82
CA LEU A 59 -6.10 6.15 0.68
C LEU A 59 -6.51 6.46 -0.77
N VAL A 60 -7.80 6.74 -0.99
CA VAL A 60 -8.39 6.97 -2.32
C VAL A 60 -8.49 8.47 -2.66
N THR A 61 -8.54 9.31 -1.62
CA THR A 61 -8.40 10.77 -1.73
C THR A 61 -7.48 11.26 -0.61
N PRO A 62 -7.02 12.52 -0.60
CA PRO A 62 -6.16 13.01 0.47
C PRO A 62 -6.75 12.87 1.88
N ARG A 63 -8.08 12.67 2.03
CA ARG A 63 -8.77 12.55 3.33
C ARG A 63 -9.63 11.30 3.46
N GLU A 64 -9.69 10.43 2.46
CA GLU A 64 -10.61 9.29 2.50
C GLU A 64 -9.84 7.99 2.35
N VAL A 65 -10.02 7.12 3.33
CA VAL A 65 -9.53 5.74 3.30
C VAL A 65 -10.70 4.81 3.01
N LEU A 66 -10.63 4.06 1.93
CA LEU A 66 -11.52 2.96 1.64
C LEU A 66 -11.06 1.71 2.42
N THR A 67 -11.98 1.04 3.10
CA THR A 67 -11.73 -0.22 3.81
C THR A 67 -13.02 -1.06 3.84
N ALA A 68 -12.95 -2.27 4.42
CA ALA A 68 -14.11 -3.13 4.58
C ALA A 68 -15.03 -2.61 5.70
N ARG A 69 -16.35 -2.72 5.54
CA ARG A 69 -17.31 -2.22 6.54
C ARG A 69 -17.21 -3.01 7.84
N HIS A 70 -16.97 -4.32 7.77
CA HIS A 70 -16.80 -5.17 8.96
C HIS A 70 -15.62 -4.76 9.86
N CYS A 71 -14.62 -4.03 9.34
CA CYS A 71 -13.53 -3.49 10.15
C CYS A 71 -14.01 -2.49 11.23
N LEU A 72 -15.20 -1.92 11.04
CA LEU A 72 -15.81 -0.92 11.91
C LEU A 72 -17.03 -1.46 12.67
N GLU A 73 -17.39 -2.73 12.49
CA GLU A 73 -18.53 -3.33 13.19
C GLU A 73 -18.27 -3.39 14.70
N GLY A 74 -19.17 -2.78 15.47
CA GLY A 74 -19.02 -2.64 16.92
C GLY A 74 -17.92 -1.67 17.36
N ARG A 75 -17.33 -0.88 16.45
CA ARG A 75 -16.27 0.08 16.74
C ARG A 75 -16.68 1.51 16.41
N ASP A 76 -16.42 2.43 17.34
CA ASP A 76 -16.54 3.86 17.12
C ASP A 76 -15.41 4.33 16.17
N PRO A 77 -15.71 4.98 15.03
CA PRO A 77 -14.70 5.49 14.11
C PRO A 77 -13.67 6.40 14.77
N THR A 78 -14.07 7.19 15.79
CA THR A 78 -13.16 8.09 16.52
C THR A 78 -12.15 7.38 17.40
N ARG A 79 -12.28 6.05 17.53
CA ARG A 79 -11.31 5.18 18.21
C ARG A 79 -10.38 4.43 17.24
N VAL A 80 -10.34 4.87 15.99
CA VAL A 80 -9.48 4.33 14.94
C VAL A 80 -8.52 5.41 14.48
N ASP A 81 -7.25 5.04 14.39
CA ASP A 81 -6.24 5.85 13.70
C ASP A 81 -5.79 5.13 12.43
N ALA A 82 -5.54 5.93 11.39
CA ALA A 82 -4.91 5.53 10.16
C ALA A 82 -3.41 5.81 10.24
N ILE A 83 -2.60 4.78 9.99
CA ILE A 83 -1.16 4.91 9.80
C ILE A 83 -0.89 4.93 8.30
N LEU A 84 -0.44 6.08 7.81
CA LEU A 84 -0.16 6.35 6.40
C LEU A 84 1.34 6.26 6.14
N ASP A 85 1.73 5.75 4.97
CA ASP A 85 3.11 5.75 4.47
C ASP A 85 4.16 5.10 5.39
N ALA A 86 3.73 4.28 6.35
CA ALA A 86 4.65 3.49 7.15
C ALA A 86 5.18 2.31 6.34
N ASP A 87 6.47 2.01 6.47
CA ASP A 87 7.06 0.78 5.94
C ASP A 87 7.18 -0.27 7.05
N ASN A 88 7.32 0.14 8.31
CA ASN A 88 7.50 -0.75 9.45
C ASN A 88 6.63 -0.36 10.67
N LEU A 89 5.68 -1.24 11.00
CA LEU A 89 4.82 -1.08 12.19
C LEU A 89 5.50 -1.52 13.50
N CYS A 90 6.58 -2.30 13.45
CA CYS A 90 7.33 -2.82 14.61
C CYS A 90 8.53 -1.93 14.96
N SER A 91 8.32 -0.62 15.03
CA SER A 91 9.40 0.32 15.37
C SER A 91 9.65 0.35 16.87
N THR A 92 10.93 0.33 17.27
CA THR A 92 11.36 0.59 18.66
C THR A 92 11.41 2.08 18.99
N GLY A 93 11.35 2.94 17.97
CA GLY A 93 11.12 4.38 18.08
C GLY A 93 9.74 4.74 17.53
N PRO A 94 9.47 6.03 17.25
CA PRO A 94 8.27 6.42 16.52
C PRO A 94 8.14 5.63 15.22
N ILE A 95 6.91 5.29 14.85
CA ILE A 95 6.60 4.70 13.53
C ILE A 95 7.09 5.61 12.40
N ASP A 96 7.48 5.00 11.27
CA ASP A 96 8.05 5.69 10.10
C ASP A 96 6.98 6.27 9.15
N GLY A 97 5.77 6.53 9.66
CA GLY A 97 4.63 7.04 8.90
C GLY A 97 3.85 8.15 9.62
N GLU A 98 2.77 8.62 8.99
CA GLU A 98 1.87 9.62 9.56
C GLU A 98 0.69 8.94 10.26
N ARG A 99 0.50 9.23 11.55
CA ARG A 99 -0.69 8.83 12.31
C ARG A 99 -1.76 9.91 12.23
N VAL A 100 -2.95 9.56 11.75
CA VAL A 100 -4.09 10.48 11.60
C VAL A 100 -5.35 9.85 12.16
N GLY A 101 -6.10 10.57 13.00
CA GLY A 101 -7.37 10.08 13.52
C GLY A 101 -8.46 10.02 12.45
N VAL A 102 -9.46 9.17 12.69
CA VAL A 102 -10.66 9.05 11.85
C VAL A 102 -11.82 9.82 12.48
N LEU A 103 -12.46 10.69 11.71
CA LEU A 103 -13.60 11.51 12.15
C LEU A 103 -14.93 10.76 12.05
N ARG A 104 -15.17 10.10 10.92
CA ARG A 104 -16.42 9.41 10.61
C ARG A 104 -16.20 8.27 9.63
N ALA A 105 -17.14 7.34 9.63
CA ALA A 105 -17.21 6.24 8.70
C ALA A 105 -18.54 6.33 7.92
N THR A 106 -18.46 6.35 6.59
CA THR A 106 -19.63 6.45 5.70
C THR A 106 -19.72 5.17 4.86
N PRO A 107 -20.68 4.26 5.12
CA PRO A 107 -20.84 3.05 4.33
C PRO A 107 -21.10 3.37 2.86
N LEU A 108 -20.54 2.56 1.95
CA LEU A 108 -20.88 2.68 0.53
C LEU A 108 -22.33 2.23 0.28
N PRO A 109 -23.01 2.82 -0.72
CA PRO A 109 -24.39 2.45 -1.05
C PRO A 109 -24.48 1.01 -1.56
N GLY A 110 -25.70 0.46 -1.60
CA GLY A 110 -25.96 -0.89 -2.14
C GLY A 110 -25.69 -2.03 -1.15
N GLY A 111 -25.38 -1.73 0.11
CA GLY A 111 -25.22 -2.76 1.15
C GLY A 111 -23.94 -3.59 1.04
N VAL A 112 -22.98 -3.14 0.23
CA VAL A 112 -21.67 -3.80 0.09
C VAL A 112 -20.86 -3.68 1.39
N ASP A 113 -19.93 -4.62 1.61
CA ASP A 113 -19.03 -4.62 2.77
C ASP A 113 -17.86 -3.64 2.58
N ALA A 114 -18.17 -2.36 2.37
CA ALA A 114 -17.19 -1.29 2.21
C ALA A 114 -17.63 0.01 2.86
N VAL A 115 -16.65 0.78 3.31
CA VAL A 115 -16.84 2.04 4.04
C VAL A 115 -15.72 3.02 3.73
N LEU A 116 -16.06 4.30 3.62
CA LEU A 116 -15.09 5.39 3.55
C LEU A 116 -14.88 5.99 4.93
N LEU A 117 -13.62 6.03 5.36
CA LEU A 117 -13.19 6.70 6.59
C LEU A 117 -12.71 8.11 6.24
N GLU A 118 -13.30 9.13 6.85
CA GLU A 118 -12.79 10.50 6.74
C GLU A 118 -11.68 10.73 7.78
N LEU A 119 -10.51 11.15 7.30
CA LEU A 119 -9.35 11.50 8.13
C LEU A 119 -9.47 12.92 8.69
N GLU A 120 -9.00 13.13 9.92
CA GLU A 120 -8.92 14.44 10.57
C GLU A 120 -8.09 15.46 9.78
N ARG A 121 -7.05 14.99 9.10
CA ARG A 121 -6.11 15.82 8.34
C ARG A 121 -5.83 15.20 6.98
N PRO A 122 -5.64 16.02 5.93
CA PRO A 122 -5.30 15.51 4.61
C PRO A 122 -3.84 15.06 4.58
N ARG A 123 -3.57 13.91 3.95
CA ARG A 123 -2.21 13.51 3.60
C ARG A 123 -1.68 14.41 2.49
N ARG A 124 -0.48 15.00 2.68
CA ARG A 124 0.20 15.82 1.64
C ARG A 124 1.71 15.58 1.61
N PRO A 125 2.35 15.36 0.43
CA PRO A 125 1.74 15.23 -0.90
C PRO A 125 0.94 13.92 -1.06
N HIS A 126 -0.16 13.95 -1.82
CA HIS A 126 -0.96 12.74 -2.09
C HIS A 126 -0.80 12.33 -3.54
N SER A 127 -0.39 11.08 -3.77
CA SER A 127 -0.41 10.44 -5.08
C SER A 127 -1.69 9.62 -5.21
N PRO A 128 -2.62 9.99 -6.12
CA PRO A 128 -3.89 9.29 -6.25
C PRO A 128 -3.70 7.83 -6.63
N VAL A 129 -4.37 6.95 -5.89
CA VAL A 129 -4.55 5.57 -6.31
C VAL A 129 -5.58 5.55 -7.44
N ARG A 130 -5.14 5.17 -8.65
CA ARG A 130 -6.04 4.99 -9.79
C ARG A 130 -6.85 3.71 -9.59
N SER A 131 -8.16 3.75 -9.80
CA SER A 131 -9.01 2.56 -9.74
C SER A 131 -9.52 2.14 -11.12
N VAL A 132 -9.83 0.85 -11.27
CA VAL A 132 -10.46 0.31 -12.47
C VAL A 132 -11.27 -0.95 -12.14
N GLN A 133 -12.53 -0.95 -12.56
CA GLN A 133 -13.48 -2.05 -12.33
C GLN A 133 -13.29 -3.19 -13.32
N VAL A 134 -12.20 -3.94 -13.18
CA VAL A 134 -11.90 -5.13 -14.00
C VAL A 134 -11.77 -6.36 -13.12
N ALA A 135 -12.02 -7.54 -13.70
CA ALA A 135 -11.63 -8.82 -13.12
C ALA A 135 -10.32 -9.26 -13.77
N PRO A 136 -9.15 -8.92 -13.20
CA PRO A 136 -7.87 -9.30 -13.79
C PRO A 136 -7.65 -10.81 -13.65
N SER A 137 -6.78 -11.42 -14.45
CA SER A 137 -6.41 -12.83 -14.27
C SER A 137 -5.51 -13.04 -13.04
N THR A 138 -4.68 -12.03 -12.73
CA THR A 138 -3.79 -12.00 -11.56
C THR A 138 -3.77 -10.61 -10.94
N PHE A 139 -3.62 -10.54 -9.63
CA PHE A 139 -3.53 -9.30 -8.87
C PHE A 139 -2.73 -9.54 -7.59
N GLU A 140 -2.43 -8.48 -6.85
CA GLU A 140 -1.75 -8.58 -5.56
C GLU A 140 -2.57 -7.92 -4.45
N ALA A 141 -2.71 -8.61 -3.31
CA ALA A 141 -3.24 -8.01 -2.09
C ALA A 141 -2.10 -7.43 -1.24
N TRP A 142 -2.27 -6.20 -0.78
CA TRP A 142 -1.26 -5.47 -0.01
C TRP A 142 -1.80 -5.13 1.38
N GLY A 143 -1.01 -5.37 2.42
CA GLY A 143 -1.41 -5.10 3.80
C GLY A 143 -0.41 -5.59 4.85
N TRP A 144 -0.76 -5.39 6.13
CA TRP A 144 0.06 -5.80 7.28
C TRP A 144 -0.52 -7.01 8.01
N GLY A 145 -1.51 -7.69 7.44
CA GLY A 145 -2.12 -8.83 8.08
C GLY A 145 -1.12 -9.93 8.40
N ALA A 146 -1.51 -10.79 9.34
CA ALA A 146 -0.72 -11.91 9.78
C ALA A 146 -0.31 -12.82 8.62
N GLU A 147 0.75 -13.59 8.84
CA GLU A 147 1.17 -14.62 7.89
C GLU A 147 0.53 -15.99 8.15
N SER A 148 -0.04 -16.17 9.35
CA SER A 148 -0.71 -17.40 9.75
C SER A 148 -1.87 -17.08 10.69
N LEU A 149 -2.84 -18.00 10.73
CA LEU A 149 -3.93 -17.93 11.70
C LEU A 149 -3.35 -17.88 13.13
N GLY A 150 -3.85 -16.93 13.93
CA GLY A 150 -3.37 -16.68 15.30
C GLY A 150 -1.98 -16.05 15.39
N GLY A 151 -1.35 -15.71 14.26
CA GLY A 151 -0.10 -14.97 14.23
C GLY A 151 -0.30 -13.47 14.47
N ALA A 152 0.78 -12.78 14.82
CA ALA A 152 0.80 -11.33 14.87
C ALA A 152 0.80 -10.73 13.46
N SER A 153 0.34 -9.48 13.34
CA SER A 153 0.49 -8.67 12.14
C SER A 153 1.95 -8.54 11.74
N SER A 154 2.20 -8.45 10.44
CA SER A 154 3.56 -8.29 9.93
C SER A 154 4.09 -6.90 10.25
N CYS A 155 5.39 -6.81 10.50
CA CYS A 155 6.07 -5.54 10.67
C CYS A 155 6.07 -4.73 9.37
N GLY A 156 6.39 -5.39 8.26
CA GLY A 156 6.44 -4.76 6.94
C GLY A 156 5.19 -5.02 6.13
N VAL A 157 4.89 -4.12 5.19
CA VAL A 157 3.79 -4.32 4.23
C VAL A 157 4.08 -5.57 3.38
N GLN A 158 3.15 -6.52 3.41
CA GLN A 158 3.20 -7.75 2.64
C GLN A 158 2.52 -7.55 1.28
N ARG A 159 3.07 -8.20 0.26
CA ARG A 159 2.48 -8.28 -1.09
C ARG A 159 2.21 -9.73 -1.41
N LYS A 160 0.95 -10.06 -1.64
CA LYS A 160 0.50 -11.44 -1.80
C LYS A 160 -0.02 -11.62 -3.23
N PRO A 161 0.71 -12.33 -4.10
CA PRO A 161 0.29 -12.53 -5.49
C PRO A 161 -0.81 -13.58 -5.57
N LEU A 162 -1.86 -13.23 -6.30
CA LEU A 162 -3.13 -13.94 -6.36
C LEU A 162 -3.52 -14.19 -7.82
N ARG A 163 -4.18 -15.32 -8.05
CA ARG A 163 -4.78 -15.67 -9.33
C ARG A 163 -6.28 -15.83 -9.14
N THR A 164 -7.02 -15.22 -10.06
CA THR A 164 -8.47 -15.23 -10.05
C THR A 164 -9.03 -16.63 -10.24
N GLU A 165 -10.11 -16.90 -9.52
CA GLU A 165 -10.91 -18.11 -9.53
C GLU A 165 -12.38 -17.74 -9.79
N PRO A 166 -13.22 -18.70 -10.21
CA PRO A 166 -14.65 -18.48 -10.34
C PRO A 166 -15.27 -18.04 -9.00
N VAL A 167 -16.15 -17.04 -9.02
CA VAL A 167 -16.78 -16.49 -7.80
C VAL A 167 -17.61 -17.54 -7.06
N GLU A 168 -18.18 -18.49 -7.81
CA GLU A 168 -18.95 -19.62 -7.29
C GLU A 168 -18.13 -20.49 -6.34
N ARG A 169 -16.81 -20.58 -6.56
CA ARG A 169 -15.90 -21.31 -5.68
C ARG A 169 -15.84 -20.65 -4.30
N CYS A 170 -15.63 -19.34 -4.26
CA CYS A 170 -15.67 -18.59 -3.00
C CYS A 170 -17.05 -18.66 -2.35
N ALA A 171 -18.13 -18.53 -3.12
CA ALA A 171 -19.49 -18.64 -2.59
C ALA A 171 -19.73 -20.00 -1.91
N ALA A 172 -19.28 -21.09 -2.53
CA ALA A 172 -19.39 -22.43 -1.97
C ALA A 172 -18.50 -22.63 -0.73
N GLU A 173 -17.21 -22.27 -0.80
CA GLU A 173 -16.25 -22.50 0.29
C GLU A 173 -16.48 -21.59 1.50
N LEU A 174 -17.07 -20.41 1.31
CA LEU A 174 -17.37 -19.45 2.39
C LEU A 174 -18.83 -19.47 2.84
N ALA A 175 -19.67 -20.34 2.25
CA ALA A 175 -21.12 -20.40 2.50
C ALA A 175 -21.82 -19.03 2.34
N LEU A 176 -21.44 -18.28 1.30
CA LEU A 176 -21.94 -16.94 1.01
C LEU A 176 -22.92 -16.95 -0.16
N GLN A 177 -23.91 -16.06 -0.11
CA GLN A 177 -24.70 -15.68 -1.28
C GLN A 177 -24.05 -14.43 -1.89
N PRO A 178 -23.43 -14.50 -3.08
CA PRO A 178 -22.76 -13.34 -3.67
C PRO A 178 -23.81 -12.30 -4.09
N ALA A 179 -24.04 -11.31 -3.22
CA ALA A 179 -24.96 -10.18 -3.44
C ALA A 179 -24.25 -8.91 -3.95
N GLY A 180 -23.02 -9.04 -4.45
CA GLY A 180 -22.17 -7.91 -4.84
C GLY A 180 -21.20 -8.27 -5.96
N ASP A 181 -20.43 -7.28 -6.39
CA ASP A 181 -19.41 -7.45 -7.42
C ASP A 181 -18.09 -7.89 -6.77
N TYR A 182 -17.84 -9.20 -6.80
CA TYR A 182 -16.71 -9.81 -6.09
C TYR A 182 -15.67 -10.40 -7.04
N LEU A 183 -14.43 -10.40 -6.58
CA LEU A 183 -13.36 -11.24 -7.10
C LEU A 183 -13.14 -12.40 -6.13
N CYS A 184 -12.91 -13.59 -6.68
CA CYS A 184 -12.43 -14.75 -5.94
C CYS A 184 -11.01 -15.05 -6.40
N ALA A 185 -10.12 -15.40 -5.48
CA ALA A 185 -8.76 -15.78 -5.85
C ALA A 185 -8.12 -16.75 -4.87
N VAL A 186 -7.05 -17.38 -5.34
CA VAL A 186 -6.12 -18.17 -4.54
C VAL A 186 -4.69 -17.64 -4.74
N PRO A 187 -3.79 -17.84 -3.77
CA PRO A 187 -2.38 -17.52 -3.93
C PRO A 187 -1.73 -18.23 -5.13
N THR A 188 -0.88 -17.53 -5.87
CA THR A 188 -0.01 -18.16 -6.88
C THR A 188 1.24 -18.79 -6.27
N GLY A 189 1.50 -18.52 -4.99
CA GLY A 189 2.60 -19.04 -4.20
C GLY A 189 2.62 -18.37 -2.84
N GLY A 190 3.27 -19.01 -1.85
CA GLY A 190 3.32 -18.46 -0.50
C GLY A 190 1.97 -18.51 0.22
N ARG A 191 1.60 -17.42 0.89
CA ARG A 191 0.46 -17.36 1.83
C ARG A 191 -0.67 -16.51 1.28
N ASN A 192 -1.90 -16.78 1.71
CA ASN A 192 -3.06 -15.97 1.35
C ASN A 192 -3.18 -14.71 2.24
N THR A 193 -4.08 -13.79 1.85
CA THR A 193 -4.57 -12.76 2.76
C THR A 193 -5.09 -13.38 4.05
N CYS A 194 -4.88 -12.71 5.17
CA CYS A 194 -5.09 -13.24 6.50
C CYS A 194 -5.71 -12.19 7.42
N VAL A 195 -5.86 -12.54 8.70
CA VAL A 195 -6.32 -11.63 9.74
C VAL A 195 -5.48 -10.34 9.71
N GLY A 196 -6.14 -9.19 9.65
CA GLY A 196 -5.50 -7.87 9.52
C GLY A 196 -5.39 -7.33 8.08
N ASP A 197 -5.53 -8.15 7.04
CA ASP A 197 -5.53 -7.66 5.65
C ASP A 197 -6.89 -7.13 5.20
N SER A 198 -7.96 -7.43 5.94
CA SER A 198 -9.32 -6.98 5.63
C SER A 198 -9.37 -5.48 5.36
N GLY A 199 -10.05 -5.11 4.28
CA GLY A 199 -10.15 -3.76 3.75
C GLY A 199 -8.93 -3.27 2.97
N GLY A 200 -7.82 -4.01 2.99
CA GLY A 200 -6.61 -3.65 2.26
C GLY A 200 -6.77 -3.75 0.74
N PRO A 201 -6.06 -2.91 -0.01
CA PRO A 201 -6.21 -2.84 -1.46
C PRO A 201 -5.74 -4.12 -2.15
N VAL A 202 -6.42 -4.44 -3.25
CA VAL A 202 -5.89 -5.33 -4.28
C VAL A 202 -5.56 -4.54 -5.54
N PHE A 203 -4.37 -4.77 -6.07
CA PHE A 203 -3.83 -4.07 -7.23
C PHE A 203 -3.61 -5.00 -8.41
N ALA A 204 -3.89 -4.50 -9.60
CA ALA A 204 -3.46 -5.08 -10.87
C ALA A 204 -2.58 -4.07 -11.63
N TRP A 205 -1.74 -4.58 -12.52
CA TRP A 205 -0.85 -3.74 -13.34
C TRP A 205 -1.38 -3.64 -14.76
N ARG A 206 -1.48 -2.41 -15.27
CA ARG A 206 -1.87 -2.14 -16.66
C ARG A 206 -0.92 -1.13 -17.27
N ALA A 207 -0.23 -1.52 -18.34
CA ALA A 207 0.76 -0.67 -19.02
C ALA A 207 1.82 -0.08 -18.05
N GLY A 208 2.21 -0.84 -17.02
CA GLY A 208 3.17 -0.40 -16.00
C GLY A 208 2.57 0.42 -14.86
N GLU A 209 1.30 0.83 -14.94
CA GLU A 209 0.60 1.54 -13.87
C GLU A 209 -0.08 0.58 -12.90
N ARG A 210 0.04 0.87 -11.60
CA ARG A 210 -0.69 0.18 -10.52
C ARG A 210 -2.13 0.70 -10.46
N MET A 211 -3.08 -0.20 -10.58
CA MET A 211 -4.52 0.09 -10.56
C MET A 211 -5.19 -0.65 -9.40
N LEU A 212 -5.91 0.07 -8.55
CA LEU A 212 -6.81 -0.52 -7.55
C LEU A 212 -7.96 -1.21 -8.28
N VAL A 213 -8.13 -2.50 -8.03
CA VAL A 213 -9.24 -3.29 -8.59
C VAL A 213 -10.24 -3.71 -7.54
N GLY A 214 -9.96 -3.45 -6.26
CA GLY A 214 -10.81 -3.87 -5.16
C GLY A 214 -10.16 -3.80 -3.78
N ILE A 215 -10.86 -4.35 -2.78
CA ILE A 215 -10.39 -4.48 -1.40
C ILE A 215 -10.63 -5.89 -0.86
N THR A 216 -9.78 -6.33 0.07
CA THR A 216 -9.88 -7.62 0.76
C THR A 216 -11.09 -7.67 1.69
N LEU A 217 -11.89 -8.74 1.66
CA LEU A 217 -13.03 -8.90 2.57
C LEU A 217 -12.83 -10.06 3.54
N ALA A 218 -12.78 -11.28 3.01
CA ALA A 218 -12.83 -12.51 3.78
C ALA A 218 -12.04 -13.62 3.09
N GLY A 219 -11.81 -14.72 3.81
CA GLY A 219 -11.21 -15.91 3.24
C GLY A 219 -11.44 -17.12 4.13
N ARG A 220 -11.21 -18.32 3.60
CA ARG A 220 -11.36 -19.57 4.38
C ARG A 220 -10.27 -19.73 5.43
N GLY A 221 -9.14 -19.06 5.20
CA GLY A 221 -7.95 -19.08 6.03
C GLY A 221 -6.80 -18.43 5.28
N CYS A 222 -5.58 -18.66 5.76
CA CYS A 222 -4.36 -18.02 5.23
C CYS A 222 -3.49 -18.98 4.43
N ALA A 223 -3.93 -20.23 4.22
CA ALA A 223 -3.15 -21.27 3.56
C ALA A 223 -3.12 -21.06 2.03
N PRO A 224 -2.10 -21.59 1.32
CA PRO A 224 -1.97 -21.46 -0.13
C PRO A 224 -3.15 -22.01 -0.94
N SER A 225 -3.94 -22.92 -0.37
CA SER A 225 -5.13 -23.51 -1.02
C SER A 225 -6.45 -22.86 -0.60
N ASP A 226 -6.42 -21.93 0.35
CA ASP A 226 -7.61 -21.23 0.83
C ASP A 226 -8.02 -20.16 -0.18
N VAL A 227 -9.32 -20.00 -0.38
CA VAL A 227 -9.87 -18.92 -1.20
C VAL A 227 -9.90 -17.59 -0.42
N GLY A 228 -9.69 -16.50 -1.14
CA GLY A 228 -9.91 -15.13 -0.70
C GLY A 228 -11.01 -14.46 -1.53
N LEU A 229 -11.88 -13.71 -0.85
CA LEU A 229 -12.95 -12.90 -1.43
C LEU A 229 -12.58 -11.42 -1.33
N TYR A 230 -12.74 -10.71 -2.44
CA TYR A 230 -12.43 -9.30 -2.57
C TYR A 230 -13.62 -8.56 -3.18
N LEU A 231 -13.95 -7.37 -2.68
CA LEU A 231 -14.93 -6.49 -3.32
C LEU A 231 -14.25 -5.77 -4.49
N ARG A 232 -14.82 -5.83 -5.69
CA ARG A 232 -14.35 -5.06 -6.84
C ARG A 232 -14.73 -3.58 -6.68
N TYR A 233 -13.79 -2.67 -6.94
CA TYR A 233 -13.95 -1.21 -6.76
C TYR A 233 -13.59 -0.40 -8.00
#